data_AF-A0A0Q4U3T5-F1
#
_entry.id   AF-A0A0Q4U3T5-F1
#
_cell.length_a   1.000
_cell.length_b   1.000
_cell.length_c   1.000
_cell.angle_alpha   90.00
_cell.angle_beta   90.00
_cell.angle_gamma   90.00
#
_symmetry.space_group_name_H-M   'P 1'
#
loop_
_entity.id
_entity.type
_entity.pdbx_description
1 polymer ?
#
loop_
_entity_poly.entity_id
_entity_poly.type
_entity_poly.pdbx_seq_one_letter_code
_entity_poly.pdbx_strand_id
1 'polypeptide(L)'
;MVGLSACTLTPAQKAQVEQRAQTERADLDKALRGLTPGAPTQCISQYRTQQVRSYGPTIVYTVSPRLKYVSRTAGGCSDVGGSGNNIFVTRTTTGQLCSGDIAQTVDRTSGFFTGSCSFNEFIPYRKQG
;
A
#
# COMPACT_ATOMS: atom_id res chain seq x y z
N MET A 1 25.93 -34.69 0.88
CA MET A 1 25.82 -33.57 -0.08
C MET A 1 24.59 -32.77 0.27
N VAL A 2 24.77 -31.55 0.78
CA VAL A 2 23.67 -30.63 1.10
C VAL A 2 23.20 -30.01 -0.21
N GLY A 3 21.99 -30.37 -0.65
CA GLY A 3 21.38 -29.82 -1.85
C GLY A 3 20.94 -28.37 -1.62
N LEU A 4 21.60 -27.43 -2.29
CA LEU A 4 21.16 -26.04 -2.39
C LEU A 4 19.94 -25.99 -3.31
N SER A 5 18.74 -26.07 -2.74
CA SER A 5 17.49 -25.81 -3.47
C SER A 5 17.41 -24.32 -3.82
N ALA A 6 17.70 -23.99 -5.09
CA ALA A 6 17.40 -22.69 -5.64
C ALA A 6 15.86 -22.55 -5.76
N CYS A 7 15.27 -21.62 -5.02
CA CYS A 7 13.83 -21.33 -5.10
C CYS A 7 13.49 -20.59 -6.40
N THR A 8 13.50 -21.29 -7.54
CA THR A 8 12.88 -20.77 -8.76
C THR A 8 11.37 -20.96 -8.67
N LEU A 9 10.62 -19.86 -8.66
CA LEU A 9 9.15 -19.85 -8.73
C LEU A 9 8.67 -20.64 -9.95
N THR A 10 7.73 -21.57 -9.75
CA THR A 10 7.11 -22.33 -10.85
C THR A 10 6.30 -21.41 -11.75
N PRO A 11 6.06 -21.76 -13.03
CA PRO A 11 5.19 -21.00 -13.92
C PRO A 11 3.79 -20.75 -13.33
N ALA A 12 3.25 -21.75 -12.63
CA ALA A 12 1.97 -21.63 -11.93
C ALA A 12 2.02 -20.57 -10.81
N GLN A 13 3.08 -20.54 -10.00
CA GLN A 13 3.25 -19.52 -8.95
C GLN A 13 3.41 -18.11 -9.54
N LYS A 14 4.16 -17.96 -10.64
CA LYS A 14 4.29 -16.67 -11.33
C LYS A 14 2.94 -16.15 -11.84
N ALA A 15 2.14 -17.03 -12.46
CA ALA A 15 0.81 -16.69 -12.93
C ALA A 15 -0.13 -16.23 -11.79
N GLN A 16 -0.06 -16.88 -10.62
CA GLN A 16 -0.85 -16.50 -9.44
C GLN A 16 -0.49 -15.09 -8.93
N VAL A 17 0.81 -14.78 -8.84
CA VAL A 17 1.29 -13.44 -8.43
C VAL A 17 0.84 -12.37 -9.42
N GLU A 18 0.93 -12.65 -10.72
CA GLU A 18 0.51 -11.71 -11.76
C GLU A 18 -1.00 -11.48 -11.79
N GLN A 19 -1.80 -12.54 -11.67
CA GLN A 19 -3.26 -12.45 -11.56
C GLN A 19 -3.69 -11.62 -10.34
N ARG A 20 -3.02 -11.81 -9.19
CA ARG A 20 -3.27 -11.01 -7.99
C ARG A 20 -2.95 -9.54 -8.23
N ALA A 21 -1.79 -9.25 -8.81
CA ALA A 21 -1.40 -7.88 -9.13
C ALA A 21 -2.38 -7.20 -10.11
N GLN A 22 -2.93 -7.96 -11.07
CA GLN A 22 -3.97 -7.46 -11.98
C GLN A 22 -5.28 -7.16 -11.24
N THR A 23 -5.69 -8.04 -10.33
CA THR A 23 -6.91 -7.85 -9.52
C THR A 23 -6.79 -6.61 -8.64
N GLU A 24 -5.64 -6.45 -7.95
CA GLU A 24 -5.38 -5.30 -7.09
C GLU A 24 -5.39 -3.97 -7.87
N ARG A 25 -4.86 -3.97 -9.11
CA ARG A 25 -4.95 -2.80 -10.00
C ARG A 25 -6.39 -2.49 -10.39
N ALA A 26 -7.17 -3.50 -10.77
CA ALA A 26 -8.58 -3.32 -11.13
C ALA A 26 -9.42 -2.78 -9.96
N ASP A 27 -9.17 -3.26 -8.74
CA ASP A 27 -9.84 -2.76 -7.54
C ASP A 27 -9.41 -1.34 -7.18
N LEU A 28 -8.14 -0.98 -7.40
CA LEU A 28 -7.64 0.38 -7.25
C LEU A 28 -8.34 1.33 -8.23
N ASP A 29 -8.40 0.97 -9.52
CA ASP A 29 -9.09 1.76 -10.54
C ASP A 29 -10.57 1.93 -10.20
N LYS A 30 -11.22 0.88 -9.72
CA LYS A 30 -12.60 0.95 -9.22
C LYS A 30 -12.73 1.89 -8.03
N ALA A 31 -11.79 1.85 -7.09
CA ALA A 31 -11.78 2.72 -5.92
C ALA A 31 -11.55 4.19 -6.27
N LEU A 32 -10.80 4.49 -7.33
CA LEU A 32 -10.49 5.85 -7.78
C LEU A 32 -11.43 6.36 -8.89
N ARG A 33 -12.35 5.52 -9.37
CA ARG A 33 -13.27 5.86 -10.46
C ARG A 33 -14.06 7.14 -10.17
N GLY A 34 -14.03 8.08 -11.12
CA GLY A 34 -14.72 9.37 -10.99
C GLY A 34 -14.06 10.36 -10.03
N LEU A 35 -12.85 10.06 -9.54
CA LEU A 35 -11.99 11.01 -8.87
C LEU A 35 -10.88 11.46 -9.83
N THR A 36 -10.47 12.71 -9.72
CA THR A 36 -9.40 13.30 -10.50
C THR A 36 -8.19 13.55 -9.61
N PRO A 37 -6.99 13.18 -10.06
CA PRO A 37 -5.76 13.48 -9.33
C PRO A 37 -5.50 14.99 -9.33
N GLY A 38 -5.13 15.52 -8.17
CA GLY A 38 -4.63 16.88 -7.99
C GLY A 38 -3.11 16.93 -7.84
N ALA A 39 -2.60 18.09 -7.42
CA ALA A 39 -1.18 18.29 -7.15
C ALA A 39 -0.69 17.38 -6.01
N PRO A 40 0.48 16.71 -6.17
CA PRO A 40 1.10 15.94 -5.10
C PRO A 40 1.35 16.81 -3.87
N THR A 41 1.16 16.21 -2.70
CA THR A 41 1.38 16.85 -1.40
C THR A 41 2.41 16.06 -0.63
N GLN A 42 3.28 16.78 0.10
CA GLN A 42 4.35 16.16 0.87
C GLN A 42 3.83 15.49 2.13
N CYS A 43 2.84 16.05 2.81
CA CYS A 43 2.32 15.51 4.06
C CYS A 43 0.80 15.49 4.10
N ILE A 44 0.24 14.43 4.70
CA ILE A 44 -1.19 14.28 4.98
C ILE A 44 -1.43 14.10 6.48
N SER A 45 -2.61 14.47 6.97
CA SER A 45 -2.98 14.21 8.37
C SER A 45 -3.49 12.77 8.53
N GLN A 46 -2.88 11.97 9.40
CA GLN A 46 -3.37 10.61 9.69
C GLN A 46 -4.69 10.63 10.45
N TYR A 47 -4.89 11.60 11.37
CA TYR A 47 -6.08 11.68 12.22
C TYR A 47 -7.41 11.78 11.45
N ARG A 48 -7.39 12.31 10.22
CA ARG A 48 -8.59 12.46 9.39
C ARG A 48 -8.85 11.26 8.48
N THR A 49 -7.98 10.27 8.47
CA THR A 49 -8.14 9.10 7.61
C THR A 49 -9.13 8.13 8.24
N GLN A 50 -10.23 7.84 7.54
CA GLN A 50 -11.24 6.89 7.99
C GLN A 50 -10.85 5.45 7.67
N GLN A 51 -10.19 5.25 6.53
CA GLN A 51 -9.84 3.93 6.05
C GLN A 51 -8.54 3.95 5.26
N VAL A 52 -7.67 2.99 5.53
CA VAL A 52 -6.45 2.75 4.77
C VAL A 52 -6.60 1.41 4.06
N ARG A 53 -6.37 1.38 2.75
CA ARG A 53 -6.30 0.15 1.96
C ARG A 53 -5.05 0.14 1.09
N SER A 54 -4.42 -1.01 0.97
CA SER A 54 -3.32 -1.22 0.04
C SER A 54 -3.75 -2.08 -1.14
N TYR A 55 -3.13 -1.79 -2.27
CA TYR A 55 -3.30 -2.41 -3.57
C TYR A 55 -1.89 -2.67 -4.09
N GLY A 56 -1.28 -3.76 -3.64
CA GLY A 56 0.15 -4.03 -3.81
C GLY A 56 1.01 -2.89 -3.22
N PRO A 57 1.90 -2.26 -4.03
CA PRO A 57 2.76 -1.17 -3.56
C PRO A 57 2.02 0.18 -3.45
N THR A 58 0.74 0.26 -3.81
CA THR A 58 -0.04 1.50 -3.76
C THR A 58 -0.93 1.51 -2.53
N ILE A 59 -0.91 2.59 -1.77
CA ILE A 59 -1.76 2.77 -0.58
C ILE A 59 -2.73 3.91 -0.82
N VAL A 60 -3.99 3.66 -0.51
CA VAL A 60 -5.09 4.60 -0.61
C VAL A 60 -5.60 4.93 0.79
N TYR A 61 -5.40 6.19 1.18
CA TYR A 61 -5.92 6.79 2.40
C TYR A 61 -7.26 7.46 2.08
N THR A 62 -8.36 6.89 2.58
CA THR A 62 -9.71 7.43 2.39
C THR A 62 -10.05 8.36 3.54
N VAL A 63 -10.16 9.66 3.24
CA VAL A 63 -10.63 10.68 4.19
C VAL A 63 -12.15 10.84 4.08
N SER A 64 -12.68 10.78 2.86
CA SER A 64 -14.12 10.70 2.60
C SER A 64 -14.38 10.06 1.23
N PRO A 65 -15.63 9.73 0.87
CA PRO A 65 -15.95 9.22 -0.47
C PRO A 65 -15.55 10.17 -1.61
N ARG A 66 -15.37 11.47 -1.33
CA ARG A 66 -14.98 12.51 -2.30
C ARG A 66 -13.50 12.88 -2.27
N LEU A 67 -12.75 12.41 -1.27
CA LEU A 67 -11.34 12.74 -1.06
C LEU A 67 -10.56 11.51 -0.60
N LYS A 68 -9.67 11.05 -1.48
CA LYS A 68 -8.73 9.95 -1.21
C LYS A 68 -7.32 10.44 -1.48
N TYR A 69 -6.35 10.05 -0.67
CA TYR A 69 -4.93 10.29 -0.97
C TYR A 69 -4.30 8.98 -1.40
N VAL A 70 -3.56 9.02 -2.49
CA VAL A 70 -2.86 7.85 -3.04
C VAL A 70 -1.38 8.10 -2.93
N SER A 71 -0.67 7.19 -2.30
CA SER A 71 0.80 7.19 -2.24
C SER A 71 1.32 5.81 -2.61
N ARG A 72 2.50 5.77 -3.22
CA ARG A 72 3.19 4.53 -3.53
C ARG A 72 4.26 4.29 -2.48
N THR A 73 4.37 3.06 -1.98
CA THR A 73 5.50 2.67 -1.15
C THR A 73 6.69 2.24 -2.00
N ALA A 74 7.88 2.56 -1.50
CA ALA A 74 9.13 2.09 -2.06
C ALA A 74 9.86 1.22 -1.01
N GLY A 75 10.39 0.08 -1.45
CA GLY A 75 11.24 -0.80 -0.65
C GLY A 75 10.50 -1.86 0.19
N GLY A 76 10.30 -3.06 -0.34
CA GLY A 76 10.00 -4.25 0.48
C GLY A 76 8.57 -4.44 1.00
N CYS A 77 7.70 -3.43 0.92
CA CYS A 77 6.30 -3.55 1.36
C CYS A 77 5.33 -4.18 0.33
N SER A 78 5.84 -4.92 -0.64
CA SER A 78 5.06 -5.52 -1.72
C SER A 78 4.03 -6.55 -1.23
N ASP A 79 4.25 -7.14 -0.05
CA ASP A 79 3.43 -8.21 0.53
C ASP A 79 2.30 -7.72 1.44
N VAL A 80 2.02 -6.41 1.46
CA VAL A 80 1.09 -5.82 2.42
C VAL A 80 -0.29 -5.58 1.80
N GLY A 81 -1.30 -6.24 2.36
CA GLY A 81 -2.70 -6.20 1.94
C GLY A 81 -3.05 -6.98 0.66
N GLY A 82 -4.35 -7.26 0.50
CA GLY A 82 -4.89 -8.18 -0.50
C GLY A 82 -5.23 -9.56 0.11
N SER A 83 -4.23 -10.44 0.21
CA SER A 83 -4.36 -11.83 0.68
C SER A 83 -3.29 -12.24 1.72
N GLY A 84 -2.37 -11.33 2.06
CA GLY A 84 -1.37 -11.54 3.11
C GLY A 84 -1.89 -11.14 4.48
N ASN A 85 -1.39 -11.81 5.53
CA ASN A 85 -1.65 -11.41 6.93
C ASN A 85 -0.88 -10.14 7.33
N ASN A 86 -0.03 -9.55 6.48
CA ASN A 86 0.76 -8.38 6.83
C ASN A 86 -0.07 -7.08 6.81
N ILE A 87 0.12 -6.24 7.83
CA ILE A 87 -0.47 -4.90 7.95
C ILE A 87 0.62 -3.83 8.01
N PHE A 88 0.29 -2.63 7.52
CA PHE A 88 1.11 -1.44 7.69
C PHE A 88 0.96 -0.88 9.11
N VAL A 89 2.08 -0.68 9.77
CA VAL A 89 2.18 0.06 11.03
C VAL A 89 3.10 1.26 10.81
N THR A 90 2.48 2.41 10.67
CA THR A 90 3.15 3.71 10.62
C THR A 90 3.15 4.33 12.00
N ARG A 91 4.33 4.43 12.62
CA ARG A 91 4.51 5.19 13.86
C ARG A 91 4.84 6.64 13.52
N THR A 92 3.82 7.48 13.36
CA THR A 92 4.03 8.93 13.18
C THR A 92 3.87 9.65 14.52
N THR A 93 4.96 10.25 15.02
CA THR A 93 4.99 10.94 16.33
C THR A 93 4.13 12.20 16.36
N THR A 94 3.97 12.86 15.21
CA THR A 94 3.25 14.13 15.04
C THR A 94 1.83 13.95 14.48
N GLY A 95 1.40 12.72 14.19
CA GLY A 95 0.08 12.41 13.62
C GLY A 95 -0.14 12.91 12.18
N GLN A 96 0.94 13.32 11.52
CA GLN A 96 0.99 13.55 10.08
C GLN A 96 1.87 12.46 9.45
N LEU A 97 1.54 12.07 8.22
CA LEU A 97 2.32 11.16 7.41
C LEU A 97 2.89 11.92 6.21
N CYS A 98 4.21 11.98 6.12
CA CYS A 98 4.96 12.70 5.12
C CYS A 98 5.66 11.76 4.12
N SER A 99 5.92 12.28 2.93
CA SER A 99 6.80 11.64 1.94
C SER A 99 8.16 11.42 2.58
N GLY A 100 8.72 10.22 2.43
CA GLY A 100 9.95 9.79 3.07
C GLY A 100 9.77 9.16 4.46
N ASP A 101 8.58 9.23 5.07
CA ASP A 101 8.33 8.50 6.31
C ASP A 101 8.44 7.00 6.10
N ILE A 102 8.89 6.29 7.14
CA ILE A 102 9.08 4.84 7.10
C ILE A 102 7.87 4.15 7.73
N ALA A 103 7.18 3.33 6.93
CA ALA A 103 6.23 2.34 7.41
C ALA A 103 6.96 1.06 7.79
N GLN A 104 6.57 0.46 8.90
CA GLN A 104 6.94 -0.92 9.22
C GLN A 104 5.78 -1.83 8.86
N THR A 105 6.08 -3.03 8.39
CA THR A 105 5.10 -4.07 8.13
C THR A 105 5.20 -5.10 9.22
N VAL A 106 4.06 -5.51 9.75
CA VAL A 106 3.99 -6.59 10.73
C VAL A 106 3.00 -7.63 10.28
N ASP A 107 3.27 -8.89 10.58
CA ASP A 107 2.29 -9.95 10.43
C ASP A 107 1.16 -9.74 11.45
N ARG A 108 -0.08 -9.68 10.99
CA ARG A 108 -1.25 -9.38 11.84
C ARG A 108 -1.54 -10.50 12.83
N THR A 109 -1.12 -11.74 12.55
CA THR A 109 -1.38 -12.90 13.41
C THR A 109 -0.40 -12.95 14.57
N SER A 110 0.89 -12.79 14.28
CA SER A 110 1.98 -12.93 15.24
C SER A 110 2.52 -11.60 15.78
N GLY A 111 2.23 -10.49 15.12
CA GLY A 111 2.76 -9.16 15.43
C GLY A 111 4.24 -8.98 15.06
N PHE A 112 4.87 -9.97 14.43
CA PHE A 112 6.29 -9.90 14.09
C PHE A 112 6.55 -8.93 12.95
N PHE A 113 7.67 -8.22 13.05
CA PHE A 113 8.17 -7.35 11.99
C PHE A 113 8.52 -8.18 10.75
N THR A 114 7.96 -7.79 9.61
CA THR A 114 8.18 -8.46 8.32
C THR A 114 8.97 -7.60 7.33
N GLY A 115 9.11 -6.30 7.59
CA GLY A 115 9.81 -5.40 6.69
C GLY A 115 9.51 -3.92 6.93
N SER A 116 10.11 -3.06 6.12
CA SER A 116 9.89 -1.61 6.17
C SER A 116 9.98 -0.99 4.80
N CYS A 117 9.17 0.03 4.53
CA CYS A 117 9.19 0.83 3.30
C CYS A 117 9.09 2.31 3.61
N SER A 118 9.48 3.13 2.64
CA SER A 118 9.21 4.56 2.66
C SER A 118 7.95 4.90 1.86
N PHE A 119 7.24 5.95 2.26
CA PHE A 119 6.18 6.55 1.45
C PHE A 119 6.75 7.52 0.42
N ASN A 120 6.13 7.56 -0.75
CA ASN A 120 6.31 8.65 -1.71
C ASN A 120 5.28 9.77 -1.45
N GLU A 121 5.31 10.78 -2.31
CA GLU A 121 4.36 11.87 -2.32
C GLU A 121 2.90 11.38 -2.36
N PHE A 122 2.01 12.16 -1.72
CA PHE A 122 0.60 11.86 -1.63
C PHE A 122 -0.18 12.63 -2.67
N ILE A 123 -0.78 11.92 -3.62
CA ILE A 123 -1.62 12.51 -4.66
C ILE A 123 -3.08 12.53 -4.15
N PRO A 124 -3.70 13.70 -3.98
CA PRO A 124 -5.10 13.80 -3.63
C PRO A 124 -5.98 13.53 -4.84
N TYR A 125 -6.86 12.54 -4.74
CA TYR A 125 -7.93 12.23 -5.67
C TYR A 125 -9.23 12.83 -5.15
N ARG A 126 -9.76 13.80 -5.90
CA ARG A 126 -11.00 14.52 -5.56
C ARG A 126 -12.07 14.27 -6.60
N LYS A 127 -13.32 14.12 -6.16
CA LYS A 127 -14.45 14.12 -7.11
C LYS A 127 -14.56 15.52 -7.69
N GLN A 128 -14.33 15.66 -9.00
CA GLN A 128 -14.73 16.87 -9.73
C GLN A 128 -16.26 16.91 -9.67
N GLY A 129 -16.81 18.01 -9.17
CA GLY A 129 -18.25 18.18 -8.95
C GLY A 129 -19.05 17.96 -10.22
#